data_AF-A0A8X6T7I5-F1
#
_entry.id   AF-A0A8X6T7I5-F1
#
_cell.length_a   1.000
_cell.length_b   1.000
_cell.length_c   1.000
_cell.angle_alpha   90.00
_cell.angle_beta   90.00
_cell.angle_gamma   90.00
#
_symmetry.space_group_name_H-M   'P 1'
#
loop_
_entity.id
_entity.type
_entity.pdbx_description
1 polymer ?
#
loop_
_entity_poly.entity_id
_entity_poly.type
_entity_poly.pdbx_seq_one_letter_code
_entity_poly.pdbx_strand_id
1 'polypeptide(L)' 'MACQDTRSFANRACLDALGSQLQPSRDTGELTAQMQRLWQDLPQGVISDLIESMPRRISACIAARGAFTTY' A
#
# COMPACT_ATOMS: atom_id res chain seq x y z
N MET A 1 9.00 -2.54 22.12
CA MET A 1 8.17 -1.37 21.77
C MET A 1 8.55 -0.96 20.35
N ALA A 2 7.75 -1.34 19.34
CA ALA A 2 7.73 -0.80 17.97
C ALA A 2 6.74 -1.63 17.12
N CYS A 3 5.45 -1.44 17.35
CA CYS A 3 4.37 -1.93 16.46
C CYS A 3 3.77 -0.72 15.72
N GLN A 4 4.60 0.14 15.14
CA GLN A 4 4.17 1.43 14.59
C GLN A 4 3.70 1.37 13.13
N ASP A 5 3.98 0.31 12.37
CA ASP A 5 3.93 0.42 10.91
C ASP A 5 2.98 -0.51 10.17
N THR A 6 2.09 -1.26 10.82
CA THR A 6 1.07 -2.03 10.08
C THR A 6 0.19 -1.15 9.17
N ARG A 7 -0.01 0.13 9.52
CA ARG A 7 -0.64 1.13 8.63
C ARG A 7 0.27 1.60 7.49
N SER A 8 1.56 1.78 7.74
CA SER A 8 2.55 2.25 6.76
C SER A 8 2.78 1.21 5.65
N PHE A 9 2.82 -0.06 6.06
CA PHE A 9 2.93 -1.22 5.19
C PHE A 9 1.70 -1.47 4.32
N ALA A 10 0.49 -1.22 4.82
CA ALA A 10 -0.74 -1.28 4.03
C ALA A 10 -0.80 -0.15 3.00
N ASN A 11 -0.38 1.06 3.40
CA ASN A 11 -0.34 2.21 2.53
C ASN A 11 0.59 1.99 1.33
N ARG A 12 1.73 1.31 1.53
CA ARG A 12 2.71 1.06 0.46
C ARG A 12 2.19 0.21 -0.69
N ALA A 13 1.49 -0.90 -0.42
CA ALA A 13 0.97 -1.78 -1.47
C ALA A 13 -0.12 -1.10 -2.32
N CYS A 14 -0.99 -0.33 -1.67
CA CYS A 14 -1.95 0.51 -2.40
C CYS A 14 -1.25 1.60 -3.21
N LEU A 15 -0.22 2.25 -2.65
CA LEU A 15 0.58 3.23 -3.38
C LEU A 15 1.30 2.63 -4.59
N ASP A 16 1.83 1.41 -4.50
CA ASP A 16 2.50 0.76 -5.63
C ASP A 16 1.48 0.40 -6.73
N ALA A 17 0.29 -0.09 -6.35
CA ALA A 17 -0.80 -0.39 -7.29
C ALA A 17 -1.27 0.86 -8.04
N LEU A 18 -1.44 1.98 -7.34
CA LEU A 18 -1.82 3.27 -7.93
C LEU A 18 -0.67 3.89 -8.73
N GLY A 19 0.55 3.83 -8.17
CA GLY A 19 1.76 4.39 -8.75
C GLY A 19 2.13 3.77 -10.09
N SER A 20 1.89 2.47 -10.26
CA SER A 20 2.09 1.79 -11.55
C SER A 20 1.16 2.27 -12.67
N GLN A 21 0.04 2.91 -12.32
CA GLN A 21 -1.00 3.38 -13.25
C GLN A 21 -1.00 4.91 -13.43
N LEU A 22 -0.22 5.63 -12.62
CA LEU A 22 -0.07 7.08 -12.75
C LEU A 22 0.82 7.39 -13.96
N GLN A 23 0.36 8.32 -14.80
CA GLN A 23 1.18 8.85 -15.88
C GLN A 23 1.87 10.13 -15.41
N PRO A 24 3.11 10.39 -15.86
CA PRO A 24 3.81 11.62 -15.51
C PRO A 24 3.15 12.83 -16.19
N SER A 25 2.32 13.55 -15.44
CA SER A 25 1.74 14.83 -15.86
C SER A 25 2.56 16.01 -15.33
N ARG A 26 2.67 17.08 -16.13
CA ARG A 26 3.34 18.33 -15.71
C ARG A 26 2.46 19.21 -14.82
N ASP A 27 1.15 18.95 -14.80
CA ASP A 27 0.20 19.64 -13.94
C ASP A 27 -0.18 18.78 -12.72
N THR A 28 -0.10 19.38 -11.54
CA THR A 28 -0.44 18.74 -10.27
C THR A 28 -1.95 18.56 -10.11
N GLY A 29 -2.77 19.41 -10.77
CA GLY A 29 -4.22 19.27 -10.82
C GLY A 29 -4.65 18.02 -11.58
N GLU A 30 -4.13 17.83 -12.78
CA GLU A 30 -4.33 16.62 -13.58
C GLU A 30 -3.85 15.35 -12.87
N LEU A 31 -2.68 15.40 -12.23
CA LEU A 31 -2.13 14.28 -11.47
C LEU A 31 -3.06 13.90 -10.30
N THR A 32 -3.57 14.90 -9.57
CA THR A 32 -4.50 14.67 -8.45
C THR A 32 -5.81 14.06 -8.95
N ALA A 33 -6.35 14.55 -10.06
CA ALA A 33 -7.57 14.02 -10.66
C ALA A 33 -7.37 12.59 -11.20
N GLN A 34 -6.19 12.26 -11.73
CA GLN A 34 -5.85 10.90 -12.14
C GLN A 34 -5.76 9.97 -10.94
N MET A 35 -5.09 10.40 -9.87
CA MET A 35 -4.96 9.64 -8.63
C MET A 35 -6.31 9.37 -7.97
N GLN A 36 -7.21 10.36 -7.93
CA GLN A 36 -8.57 10.17 -7.42
C GLN A 36 -9.37 9.15 -8.25
N ARG A 37 -9.24 9.19 -9.58
CA ARG A 37 -9.90 8.22 -10.46
C ARG A 37 -9.38 6.80 -10.22
N LEU A 38 -8.07 6.62 -10.15
CA LEU A 38 -7.43 5.33 -9.87
C LEU A 38 -7.79 4.81 -8.47
N TRP A 39 -7.93 5.70 -7.49
CA TRP A 39 -8.38 5.31 -6.14
C TRP A 39 -9.82 4.81 -6.13
N GLN A 40 -10.72 5.47 -6.87
CA GLN A 40 -12.12 5.04 -6.99
C GLN A 40 -12.27 3.72 -7.76
N ASP A 41 -11.40 3.49 -8.74
CA ASP A 41 -11.39 2.28 -9.56
C ASP A 41 -10.61 1.12 -8.93
N LEU A 42 -9.93 1.36 -7.80
CA LEU A 42 -9.12 0.34 -7.13
C LEU A 42 -10.03 -0.84 -6.71
N PRO A 43 -9.77 -2.06 -7.20
CA PRO A 43 -10.61 -3.21 -6.86
C PRO A 43 -10.60 -3.45 -5.36
N GLN A 44 -11.77 -3.59 -4.74
CA GLN A 44 -11.90 -3.92 -3.32
C GLN A 44 -11.20 -5.22 -2.94
N GLY A 45 -11.00 -6.14 -3.90
CA GLY A 45 -10.19 -7.34 -3.74
C GLY A 45 -8.75 -7.04 -3.33
N VAL A 46 -8.13 -5.98 -3.86
CA VAL A 46 -6.77 -5.57 -3.49
C VAL A 46 -6.70 -5.16 -2.02
N ILE A 47 -7.71 -4.43 -1.53
CA ILE A 47 -7.80 -4.03 -0.12
C ILE A 47 -8.05 -5.25 0.77
N SER A 48 -8.90 -6.17 0.31
CA SER A 48 -9.24 -7.40 1.04
C SER A 48 -8.03 -8.33 1.17
N ASP A 49 -7.35 -8.62 0.07
CA ASP A 49 -6.11 -9.42 0.03
C ASP A 49 -5.03 -8.81 0.94
N LEU A 50 -4.95 -7.48 0.96
CA LEU A 50 -4.03 -6.75 1.81
C LEU A 50 -4.37 -6.95 3.29
N ILE A 51 -5.64 -6.81 3.68
CA ILE A 51 -6.10 -7.06 5.05
C ILE A 51 -5.83 -8.51 5.45
N GLU A 52 -6.15 -9.46 4.59
CA GLU A 52 -5.91 -10.89 4.81
C GLU A 52 -4.42 -11.25 4.91
N SER A 53 -3.54 -10.48 4.26
CA SER A 53 -2.09 -10.66 4.36
C SER A 53 -1.49 -10.15 5.68
N MET A 54 -2.19 -9.25 6.41
CA MET A 54 -1.65 -8.59 7.60
C MET A 54 -1.17 -9.55 8.69
N PRO A 55 -1.89 -10.64 9.04
CA PRO A 55 -1.40 -11.61 10.03
C PRO A 55 -0.04 -12.21 9.62
N ARG A 56 0.13 -12.56 8.34
CA ARG A 56 1.39 -13.12 7.82
C ARG A 56 2.54 -12.12 7.89
N ARG A 57 2.27 -10.85 7.57
CA ARG A 57 3.26 -9.75 7.66
C ARG A 57 3.69 -9.50 9.10
N ILE A 58 2.75 -9.51 10.03
CA ILE A 58 3.01 -9.37 11.46
C ILE A 58 3.86 -10.56 11.96
N SER A 59 3.51 -11.79 11.59
CA SER A 59 4.31 -12.97 11.93
C SER A 59 5.73 -12.89 11.38
N ALA A 60 5.91 -12.43 10.14
CA ALA A 60 7.23 -12.23 9.53
C ALA A 60 8.04 -11.17 10.29
N CYS A 61 7.41 -10.05 10.67
CA CYS A 61 8.05 -9.00 11.43
C CYS A 61 8.49 -9.48 12.83
N ILE A 62 7.65 -10.27 13.50
CA ILE A 62 7.98 -10.90 14.79
C ILE A 62 9.18 -11.83 14.63
N ALA A 63 9.16 -12.71 13.62
CA ALA A 63 10.26 -13.64 13.34
C ALA A 63 11.57 -12.91 13.03
N ALA A 64 11.49 -11.79 12.31
CA ALA A 64 12.61 -10.91 12.01
C ALA A 64 13.04 -10.04 13.21
N ARG A 65 12.40 -10.16 14.38
CA ARG A 65 12.61 -9.31 15.56
C ARG A 65 12.49 -7.81 15.26
N GLY A 66 11.59 -7.46 14.35
CA GLY A 66 11.39 -6.09 13.87
C GLY A 66 12.33 -5.65 12.75
N ALA A 67 13.19 -6.53 12.23
CA ALA A 67 13.98 -6.23 11.04
C ALA A 67 13.12 -6.24 9.76
N PHE A 68 13.69 -5.73 8.67
CA PHE A 68 13.03 -5.66 7.37
C PHE A 68 12.55 -7.03 6.88
N THR A 69 11.32 -7.07 6.36
CA THR A 69 10.70 -8.27 5.78
C THR A 69 10.44 -8.06 4.30
N THR A 70 10.20 -9.14 3.54
CA THR A 70 9.88 -9.10 2.10
C THR A 70 8.54 -8.44 1.76
N TYR A 71 7.87 -7.83 2.74
CA TYR A 71 6.56 -7.22 2.65
C TYR A 71 6.60 -5.72 2.96
#